data_AF-A0A399F8T3-F1
#
_entry.id   AF-A0A399F8T3-F1
#
_cell.length_a   1.000
_cell.length_b   1.000
_cell.length_c   1.000
_cell.angle_alpha   90.00
_cell.angle_beta   90.00
_cell.angle_gamma   90.00
#
_symmetry.space_group_name_H-M   'P 1'
#
loop_
_entity.id
_entity.type
_entity.pdbx_description
1 polymer ?
#
loop_
_entity_poly.entity_id
_entity_poly.type
_entity_poly.pdbx_seq_one_letter_code
_entity_poly.pdbx_strand_id
1 'polypeptide(L)'
;MIHLGLWLPLVAGILLLIWPVLGRTFAVVVAAITFLIAVLLFAGYASGGVVPGQSLAYAFQTPLLPQVGVYYALGLDGAGLLLWIAVSLTVLLGVWIADVPARFLGLALTMETGLLGIFAANDLMLFYAFFEATLIPSLLMLWLYGGADRLRAIYTFAIFTLVGSLPMLASIFAVRYLGGSSSFLYGDLLQHPLSGAAAGWAFLGFLIAFAVKTPMFPMHAWLPPFHQQNHPSGLADAMGTLYKVGIFTFFKWAIPLLPAGFQQWQGLVLFLAALGAIYAAWLAFAARD
;
A
#
# COMPACT_ATOMS: atom_id res chain seq x y z
N MET A 1 6.79 18.77 6.61
CA MET A 1 7.72 17.70 6.17
C MET A 1 6.98 16.49 5.61
N ILE A 2 5.98 15.94 6.30
CA ILE A 2 5.19 14.78 5.80
C ILE A 2 4.58 15.00 4.40
N HIS A 3 3.95 16.16 4.14
CA HIS A 3 3.40 16.47 2.82
C HIS A 3 4.46 16.57 1.72
N LEU A 4 5.63 17.11 2.05
CA LEU A 4 6.74 17.21 1.09
C LEU A 4 7.24 15.80 0.73
N GLY A 5 7.48 14.94 1.73
CA GLY A 5 7.89 13.56 1.49
C GLY A 5 6.83 12.76 0.70
N LEU A 6 5.55 12.99 0.97
CA LEU A 6 4.46 12.30 0.28
C LEU A 6 4.33 12.72 -1.19
N TRP A 7 4.31 14.03 -1.48
CA TRP A 7 3.93 14.52 -2.81
C TRP A 7 5.11 14.82 -3.73
N LEU A 8 6.33 14.95 -3.20
CA LEU A 8 7.52 15.20 -4.00
C LEU A 8 7.75 14.12 -5.08
N PRO A 9 7.65 12.80 -4.78
CA PRO A 9 7.79 11.77 -5.81
C PRO A 9 6.72 11.86 -6.90
N LEU A 10 5.47 12.23 -6.55
CA LEU A 10 4.40 12.37 -7.54
C LEU A 10 4.68 13.50 -8.52
N VAL A 11 5.04 14.67 -8.00
CA VAL A 11 5.36 15.83 -8.85
C VAL A 11 6.52 15.49 -9.77
N ALA A 12 7.61 14.94 -9.23
CA ALA A 12 8.76 14.53 -10.04
C ALA A 12 8.41 13.42 -11.05
N GLY A 13 7.55 12.48 -10.66
CA GLY A 13 7.06 11.42 -11.51
C GLY A 13 6.31 11.96 -12.73
N ILE A 14 5.38 12.88 -12.50
CA ILE A 14 4.64 13.58 -13.56
C ILE A 14 5.60 14.39 -14.45
N LEU A 15 6.56 15.11 -13.86
CA LEU A 15 7.56 15.87 -14.61
C LEU A 15 8.39 14.97 -15.55
N LEU A 16 8.80 13.78 -15.10
CA LEU A 16 9.54 12.82 -15.93
C LEU A 16 8.68 12.19 -17.04
N LEU A 17 7.37 12.04 -16.80
CA LEU A 17 6.43 11.54 -17.81
C LEU A 17 6.23 12.57 -18.95
N ILE A 18 6.14 13.86 -18.61
CA ILE A 18 5.96 14.96 -19.57
C ILE A 18 7.30 15.32 -20.24
N TRP A 19 8.36 15.50 -19.44
CA TRP A 19 9.68 15.94 -19.86
C TRP A 19 10.75 14.88 -19.54
N PRO A 20 10.87 13.81 -20.34
CA PRO A 20 11.86 12.76 -20.10
C PRO A 20 13.31 13.24 -20.22
N VAL A 21 13.54 14.43 -20.80
CA VAL A 21 14.85 15.12 -20.87
C VAL A 21 15.45 15.42 -19.49
N LEU A 22 14.63 15.50 -18.43
CA LEU A 22 15.13 15.61 -17.05
C LEU A 22 16.04 14.44 -16.65
N GLY A 23 15.84 13.27 -17.28
CA GLY A 23 16.74 12.14 -17.18
C GLY A 23 16.79 11.46 -15.81
N ARG A 24 17.71 10.51 -15.68
CA ARG A 24 17.86 9.69 -14.47
C ARG A 24 18.37 10.49 -13.27
N THR A 25 19.32 11.40 -13.47
CA THR A 25 19.92 12.17 -12.38
C THR A 25 18.86 12.94 -11.60
N PHE A 26 17.87 13.52 -12.27
CA PHE A 26 16.74 14.16 -11.63
C PHE A 26 15.94 13.18 -10.76
N ALA A 27 15.62 11.99 -11.29
CA ALA A 27 14.89 10.96 -10.54
C ALA A 27 15.65 10.50 -9.29
N VAL A 28 16.96 10.28 -9.40
CA VAL A 28 17.83 9.87 -8.27
C VAL A 28 17.89 10.96 -7.21
N VAL A 29 18.07 12.23 -7.59
CA VAL A 29 18.09 13.35 -6.65
C VAL A 29 16.77 13.45 -5.89
N VAL A 30 15.64 13.33 -6.59
CA VAL A 30 14.33 13.36 -5.94
C VAL A 30 14.15 12.19 -4.97
N ALA A 31 14.45 10.96 -5.39
CA ALA A 31 14.35 9.78 -4.53
C ALA A 31 15.26 9.89 -3.29
N ALA A 32 16.45 10.48 -3.45
CA ALA A 32 17.38 10.72 -2.35
C ALA A 32 16.83 11.75 -1.35
N ILE A 33 16.18 12.81 -1.84
CA ILE A 33 15.52 13.80 -0.98
C ILE A 33 14.34 13.15 -0.25
N THR A 34 13.52 12.34 -0.93
CA THR A 34 12.39 11.62 -0.29
C THR A 34 12.88 10.69 0.81
N PHE A 35 13.93 9.90 0.54
CA PHE A 35 14.57 9.04 1.54
C PHE A 35 15.12 9.85 2.73
N LEU A 36 15.81 10.96 2.47
CA LEU A 36 16.30 11.83 3.52
C LEU A 36 15.16 12.38 4.38
N ILE A 37 14.04 12.79 3.77
CA ILE A 37 12.85 13.23 4.51
C ILE A 37 12.32 12.10 5.40
N ALA A 38 12.23 10.87 4.91
CA ALA A 38 11.78 9.72 5.70
C ALA A 38 12.70 9.47 6.91
N VAL A 39 14.02 9.53 6.73
CA VAL A 39 15.00 9.39 7.82
C VAL A 39 14.87 10.53 8.84
N LEU A 40 14.70 11.77 8.39
CA LEU A 40 14.53 12.93 9.30
C LEU A 40 13.23 12.84 10.10
N LEU A 41 12.13 12.38 9.50
CA LEU A 41 10.88 12.12 10.20
C LEU A 41 11.04 11.01 11.25
N PHE A 42 11.77 9.93 10.93
CA PHE A 42 12.04 8.88 11.90
C PHE A 42 12.95 9.34 13.03
N ALA A 43 14.00 10.10 12.74
CA ALA A 43 14.89 10.67 13.76
C ALA A 43 14.12 11.63 14.70
N GLY A 44 13.26 12.48 14.15
CA GLY A 44 12.38 13.35 14.92
C GLY A 44 11.44 12.56 15.83
N TYR A 45 10.81 11.51 15.32
CA TYR A 45 9.99 10.58 16.11
C TYR A 45 10.78 9.94 17.26
N ALA A 46 11.95 9.38 16.98
CA ALA A 46 12.81 8.70 17.95
C ALA A 46 13.34 9.65 19.05
N SER A 47 13.53 10.94 18.72
CA SER A 47 13.99 11.97 19.67
C SER A 47 12.91 12.50 20.63
N GLY A 48 11.74 11.86 20.68
CA GLY A 48 10.61 12.30 21.52
C GLY A 48 9.66 13.25 20.81
N GLY A 49 9.64 13.24 19.47
CA GLY A 49 8.69 14.03 18.66
C GLY A 49 7.22 13.59 18.78
N VAL A 50 6.93 12.61 19.63
CA VAL A 50 5.59 12.21 20.00
C VAL A 50 5.19 13.01 21.24
N VAL A 51 4.18 13.87 21.11
CA VAL A 51 3.60 14.57 22.26
C VAL A 51 3.10 13.53 23.27
N PRO A 52 3.44 13.62 24.57
CA PRO A 52 2.94 12.69 25.57
C PRO A 52 1.41 12.54 25.48
N GLY A 53 0.93 11.32 25.25
CA GLY A 53 -0.49 11.01 25.07
C GLY A 53 -0.99 10.92 23.62
N GLN A 54 -0.17 11.19 22.61
CA GLN A 54 -0.49 10.94 21.20
C GLN A 54 0.20 9.67 20.70
N SER A 55 -0.51 8.82 19.96
CA SER A 55 0.07 7.61 19.34
C SER A 55 0.61 7.86 17.93
N LEU A 56 0.31 9.02 17.34
CA LEU A 56 0.58 9.37 15.95
C LEU A 56 1.45 10.63 15.88
N ALA A 57 2.61 10.55 15.23
CA ALA A 57 3.44 11.71 14.96
C ALA A 57 3.07 12.39 13.64
N TYR A 58 3.41 13.67 13.51
CA TYR A 58 3.19 14.46 12.30
C TYR A 58 1.72 14.45 11.83
N ALA A 59 0.79 14.40 12.78
CA ALA A 59 -0.64 14.37 12.49
C ALA A 59 -1.07 15.66 11.76
N PHE A 60 -1.79 15.49 10.66
CA PHE A 60 -2.42 16.58 9.92
C PHE A 60 -3.81 16.15 9.51
N GLN A 61 -4.78 17.05 9.64
CA GLN A 61 -6.16 16.78 9.25
C GLN A 61 -6.78 18.03 8.65
N THR A 62 -7.35 17.90 7.46
CA THR A 62 -8.22 18.92 6.85
C THR A 62 -9.45 18.25 6.24
N PRO A 63 -10.63 18.89 6.27
CA PRO A 63 -11.81 18.34 5.63
C PRO A 63 -11.60 18.18 4.11
N LEU A 64 -11.93 17.00 3.56
CA LEU A 64 -11.86 16.72 2.12
C LEU A 64 -13.26 16.62 1.52
N LEU A 65 -14.10 15.73 2.06
CA LEU A 65 -15.53 15.65 1.76
C LEU A 65 -16.30 15.62 3.08
N PRO A 66 -16.52 16.78 3.72
CA PRO A 66 -17.10 16.86 5.06
C PRO A 66 -18.49 16.22 5.15
N GLN A 67 -19.29 16.34 4.08
CA GLN A 67 -20.68 15.85 4.02
C GLN A 67 -20.80 14.33 4.19
N VAL A 68 -19.75 13.59 3.82
CA VAL A 68 -19.68 12.12 3.95
C VAL A 68 -18.63 11.68 4.99
N GLY A 69 -18.07 12.65 5.74
CA GLY A 69 -17.10 12.39 6.81
C GLY A 69 -15.74 11.89 6.33
N VAL A 70 -15.28 12.30 5.14
CA VAL A 70 -13.95 11.98 4.63
C VAL A 70 -13.01 13.17 4.85
N TYR A 71 -11.83 12.89 5.40
CA TYR A 71 -10.81 13.88 5.68
C TYR A 71 -9.52 13.54 4.94
N TYR A 72 -8.78 14.57 4.53
CA TYR A 72 -7.36 14.40 4.23
C TYR A 72 -6.62 14.39 5.57
N ALA A 73 -6.55 13.19 6.16
CA ALA A 73 -5.92 12.94 7.44
C ALA A 73 -4.66 12.09 7.25
N LEU A 74 -3.51 12.66 7.62
CA LEU A 74 -2.23 11.99 7.61
C LEU A 74 -1.67 11.88 9.02
N GLY A 75 -0.84 10.89 9.23
CA GLY A 75 0.10 10.84 10.32
C GLY A 75 0.81 9.50 10.38
N LEU A 76 1.88 9.45 11.13
CA LEU A 76 2.83 8.35 11.10
C LEU A 76 3.04 7.78 12.50
N ASP A 77 2.81 6.49 12.63
CA ASP A 77 3.26 5.70 13.78
C ASP A 77 4.64 5.10 13.50
N GLY A 78 5.23 4.40 14.49
CA GLY A 78 6.55 3.78 14.33
C GLY A 78 6.63 2.78 13.17
N ALA A 79 5.57 2.02 12.90
CA ALA A 79 5.54 1.08 11.79
C ALA A 79 5.48 1.80 10.44
N GLY A 80 4.63 2.82 10.31
CA GLY A 80 4.51 3.66 9.12
C GLY A 80 5.83 4.35 8.77
N LEU A 81 6.57 4.86 9.76
CA LEU A 81 7.88 5.48 9.54
C LEU A 81 8.93 4.49 9.03
N LEU A 82 9.01 3.30 9.62
CA LEU A 82 9.93 2.26 9.15
C LEU A 82 9.61 1.82 7.71
N LEU A 83 8.32 1.72 7.38
CA LEU A 83 7.87 1.39 6.03
C LEU A 83 8.13 2.54 5.04
N TRP A 84 8.01 3.80 5.46
CA TRP A 84 8.44 4.96 4.66
C TRP A 84 9.93 4.90 4.32
N ILE A 85 10.79 4.58 5.30
CA ILE A 85 12.23 4.39 5.07
C ILE A 85 12.48 3.23 4.10
N ALA A 86 11.84 2.08 4.33
CA ALA A 86 12.00 0.90 3.49
C ALA A 86 11.60 1.16 2.02
N VAL A 87 10.44 1.79 1.81
CA VAL A 87 9.97 2.17 0.47
C VAL A 87 10.94 3.14 -0.19
N SER A 88 11.23 4.26 0.46
CA SER A 88 12.04 5.33 -0.15
C SER A 88 13.49 4.91 -0.42
N LEU A 89 14.08 4.09 0.46
CA LEU A 89 15.40 3.49 0.21
C LEU A 89 15.38 2.53 -0.98
N THR A 90 14.37 1.66 -1.05
CA THR A 90 14.23 0.69 -2.14
C THR A 90 14.03 1.41 -3.48
N VAL A 91 13.20 2.46 -3.50
CA VAL A 91 12.98 3.28 -4.70
C VAL A 91 14.26 4.02 -5.09
N LEU A 92 14.99 4.61 -4.15
CA LEU A 92 16.27 5.27 -4.41
C LEU A 92 17.27 4.32 -5.08
N LEU A 93 17.48 3.13 -4.51
CA LEU A 93 18.40 2.13 -5.07
C LEU A 93 17.91 1.64 -6.44
N GLY A 94 16.61 1.39 -6.57
CA GLY A 94 15.98 0.96 -7.81
C GLY A 94 16.13 1.98 -8.94
N VAL A 95 15.83 3.25 -8.69
CA VAL A 95 15.97 4.35 -9.65
C VAL A 95 17.44 4.61 -10.01
N TRP A 96 18.36 4.39 -9.07
CA TRP A 96 19.80 4.52 -9.32
C TRP A 96 20.32 3.44 -10.27
N ILE A 97 19.99 2.17 -10.02
CA ILE A 97 20.61 1.01 -10.69
C ILE A 97 19.84 0.54 -11.92
N ALA A 98 18.50 0.55 -11.90
CA ALA A 98 17.69 -0.13 -12.92
C ALA A 98 17.95 0.42 -14.33
N ASP A 99 18.18 -0.42 -15.32
CA ASP A 99 18.35 0.01 -16.71
C ASP A 99 17.01 0.22 -17.41
N VAL A 100 16.39 1.38 -17.19
CA VAL A 100 15.05 1.75 -17.70
C VAL A 100 15.01 3.20 -18.18
N PRO A 101 14.07 3.55 -19.10
CA PRO A 101 13.93 4.92 -19.58
C PRO A 101 13.37 5.87 -18.51
N ALA A 102 13.62 7.17 -18.67
CA ALA A 102 13.19 8.21 -17.71
C ALA A 102 11.67 8.19 -17.40
N ARG A 103 10.82 7.90 -18.40
CA ARG A 103 9.37 7.78 -18.21
C ARG A 103 8.98 6.61 -17.29
N PHE A 104 9.73 5.51 -17.34
CA PHE A 104 9.55 4.39 -16.42
C PHE A 104 9.86 4.81 -14.99
N LEU A 105 10.98 5.52 -14.78
CA LEU A 105 11.34 6.08 -13.47
C LEU A 105 10.24 7.02 -12.95
N GLY A 106 9.60 7.78 -13.85
CA GLY A 106 8.45 8.62 -13.50
C GLY A 106 7.26 7.82 -12.95
N LEU A 107 6.96 6.64 -13.52
CA LEU A 107 5.94 5.73 -12.98
C LEU A 107 6.35 5.14 -11.62
N ALA A 108 7.61 4.78 -11.44
CA ALA A 108 8.12 4.28 -10.16
C ALA A 108 7.99 5.33 -9.04
N LEU A 109 8.37 6.59 -9.28
CA LEU A 109 8.20 7.69 -8.31
C LEU A 109 6.71 8.01 -8.06
N THR A 110 5.86 7.90 -9.09
CA THR A 110 4.40 8.03 -8.92
C THR A 110 3.85 6.94 -8.01
N MET A 111 4.31 5.69 -8.19
CA MET A 111 3.93 4.57 -7.35
C MET A 111 4.48 4.68 -5.91
N GLU A 112 5.68 5.25 -5.74
CA GLU A 112 6.25 5.57 -4.42
C GLU A 112 5.29 6.44 -3.60
N THR A 113 4.72 7.49 -4.20
CA THR A 113 3.71 8.34 -3.51
C THR A 113 2.52 7.52 -3.01
N GLY A 114 2.01 6.61 -3.84
CA GLY A 114 0.90 5.73 -3.46
C GLY A 114 1.24 4.88 -2.24
N LEU A 115 2.41 4.24 -2.24
CA LEU A 115 2.91 3.44 -1.12
C LEU A 115 3.10 4.26 0.15
N LEU A 116 3.74 5.43 0.06
CA LEU A 116 3.90 6.34 1.20
C LEU A 116 2.54 6.79 1.75
N GLY A 117 1.59 7.09 0.87
CA GLY A 117 0.22 7.47 1.25
C GLY A 117 -0.53 6.37 1.99
N ILE A 118 -0.38 5.10 1.56
CA ILE A 118 -0.97 3.93 2.25
C ILE A 118 -0.52 3.89 3.73
N PHE A 119 0.78 4.11 3.98
CA PHE A 119 1.35 4.02 5.33
C PHE A 119 1.06 5.25 6.20
N ALA A 120 0.85 6.42 5.58
CA ALA A 120 0.57 7.68 6.27
C ALA A 120 -0.91 8.00 6.44
N ALA A 121 -1.81 7.32 5.74
CA ALA A 121 -3.24 7.60 5.85
C ALA A 121 -3.77 7.31 7.26
N ASN A 122 -4.49 8.29 7.82
CA ASN A 122 -5.20 8.19 9.11
C ASN A 122 -6.73 8.31 8.96
N ASP A 123 -7.21 8.27 7.72
CA ASP A 123 -8.61 8.14 7.33
C ASP A 123 -8.73 6.88 6.45
N LEU A 124 -9.71 6.03 6.74
CA LEU A 124 -9.87 4.72 6.10
C LEU A 124 -10.25 4.83 4.61
N MET A 125 -10.98 5.88 4.22
CA MET A 125 -11.30 6.14 2.81
C MET A 125 -10.07 6.70 2.07
N LEU A 126 -9.30 7.57 2.72
CA LEU A 126 -8.03 8.05 2.16
C LEU A 126 -7.03 6.90 1.97
N PHE A 127 -6.93 5.99 2.94
CA PHE A 127 -6.16 4.75 2.81
C PHE A 127 -6.62 3.94 1.59
N TYR A 128 -7.93 3.73 1.42
CA TYR A 128 -8.46 3.00 0.27
C TYR A 128 -8.12 3.69 -1.06
N ALA A 129 -8.19 5.02 -1.10
CA ALA A 129 -7.83 5.79 -2.29
C ALA A 129 -6.36 5.60 -2.69
N PHE A 130 -5.42 5.67 -1.74
CA PHE A 130 -4.01 5.37 -2.03
C PHE A 130 -3.78 3.90 -2.37
N PHE A 131 -4.49 2.99 -1.68
CA PHE A 131 -4.46 1.56 -1.97
C PHE A 131 -4.81 1.29 -3.42
N GLU A 132 -5.91 1.83 -3.94
CA GLU A 132 -6.30 1.66 -5.35
C GLU A 132 -5.43 2.47 -6.32
N ALA A 133 -5.08 3.72 -5.99
CA ALA A 133 -4.31 4.58 -6.88
C ALA A 133 -2.92 4.01 -7.19
N THR A 134 -2.32 3.30 -6.24
CA THR A 134 -1.00 2.63 -6.42
C THR A 134 -1.04 1.55 -7.50
N LEU A 135 -2.21 0.97 -7.80
CA LEU A 135 -2.38 -0.02 -8.86
C LEU A 135 -2.08 0.57 -10.25
N ILE A 136 -2.46 1.82 -10.49
CA ILE A 136 -2.36 2.48 -11.81
C ILE A 136 -0.91 2.50 -12.34
N PRO A 137 0.08 3.08 -11.65
CA PRO A 137 1.45 3.09 -12.16
C PRO A 137 2.04 1.69 -12.28
N SER A 138 1.66 0.74 -11.42
CA SER A 138 2.08 -0.66 -11.54
C SER A 138 1.58 -1.30 -12.84
N LEU A 139 0.30 -1.12 -13.18
CA LEU A 139 -0.28 -1.62 -14.42
C LEU A 139 0.36 -0.96 -15.65
N LEU A 140 0.65 0.34 -15.59
CA LEU A 140 1.29 1.07 -16.68
C LEU A 140 2.73 0.61 -16.93
N MET A 141 3.50 0.32 -15.88
CA MET A 141 4.85 -0.24 -16.03
C MET A 141 4.80 -1.60 -16.73
N LEU A 142 3.90 -2.49 -16.30
CA LEU A 142 3.74 -3.81 -16.91
C LEU A 142 3.19 -3.72 -18.35
N TRP A 143 2.25 -2.82 -18.61
CA TRP A 143 1.64 -2.64 -19.94
C TRP A 143 2.61 -2.08 -20.96
N LEU A 144 3.27 -0.97 -20.65
CA LEU A 144 4.12 -0.29 -21.60
C LEU A 144 5.48 -0.97 -21.78
N TYR A 145 6.01 -1.60 -20.72
CA TYR A 145 7.40 -2.07 -20.67
C TYR A 145 7.54 -3.57 -20.33
N GLY A 146 6.44 -4.32 -20.21
CA GLY A 146 6.46 -5.75 -19.92
C GLY A 146 6.76 -6.66 -21.12
N GLY A 147 6.83 -7.96 -20.84
CA GLY A 147 7.14 -9.03 -21.78
C GLY A 147 6.01 -9.41 -22.75
N ALA A 148 6.17 -10.56 -23.41
CA ALA A 148 5.27 -11.02 -24.48
C ALA A 148 3.83 -11.28 -23.98
N ASP A 149 3.67 -11.89 -22.81
CA ASP A 149 2.38 -12.26 -22.23
C ASP A 149 1.83 -11.21 -21.26
N ARG A 150 2.37 -9.97 -21.30
CA ARG A 150 2.00 -8.88 -20.40
C ARG A 150 0.50 -8.61 -20.33
N LEU A 151 -0.24 -8.72 -21.43
CA LEU A 151 -1.69 -8.46 -21.42
C LEU A 151 -2.45 -9.45 -20.54
N ARG A 152 -2.09 -10.74 -20.62
CA ARG A 152 -2.68 -11.77 -19.76
C ARG A 152 -2.32 -11.50 -18.29
N ALA A 153 -1.05 -11.20 -18.00
CA ALA A 153 -0.60 -10.87 -16.65
C ALA A 153 -1.32 -9.64 -16.08
N ILE A 154 -1.51 -8.59 -16.87
CA ILE A 154 -2.25 -7.37 -16.52
C ILE A 154 -3.69 -7.71 -16.15
N TYR A 155 -4.42 -8.43 -17.00
CA TYR A 155 -5.80 -8.79 -16.71
C TYR A 155 -5.91 -9.65 -15.46
N THR A 156 -5.05 -10.66 -15.30
CA THR A 156 -5.04 -11.49 -14.09
C THR A 156 -4.75 -10.65 -12.85
N PHE A 157 -3.70 -9.82 -12.85
CA PHE A 157 -3.34 -8.99 -11.71
C PHE A 157 -4.43 -7.96 -11.37
N ALA A 158 -4.96 -7.25 -12.37
CA ALA A 158 -6.01 -6.26 -12.17
C ALA A 158 -7.30 -6.91 -11.64
N ILE A 159 -7.73 -8.04 -12.21
CA ILE A 159 -8.93 -8.75 -11.76
C ILE A 159 -8.76 -9.22 -10.32
N PHE A 160 -7.65 -9.88 -9.98
CA PHE A 160 -7.41 -10.33 -8.60
C PHE A 160 -7.47 -9.17 -7.62
N THR A 161 -6.76 -8.08 -7.91
CA THR A 161 -6.65 -6.95 -6.99
C THR A 161 -7.94 -6.15 -6.86
N LEU A 162 -8.65 -5.89 -7.96
CA LEU A 162 -9.93 -5.16 -7.94
C LEU A 162 -11.06 -6.01 -7.32
N VAL A 163 -11.18 -7.28 -7.71
CA VAL A 163 -12.17 -8.18 -7.09
C VAL A 163 -11.87 -8.37 -5.61
N GLY A 164 -10.60 -8.39 -5.24
CA GLY A 164 -10.18 -8.45 -3.85
C GLY A 164 -10.55 -7.20 -3.05
N SER A 165 -10.40 -6.01 -3.64
CA SER A 165 -10.55 -4.73 -2.93
C SER A 165 -12.00 -4.23 -2.83
N LEU A 166 -12.86 -4.54 -3.79
CA LEU A 166 -14.26 -4.07 -3.76
C LEU A 166 -15.06 -4.55 -2.53
N PRO A 167 -14.96 -5.82 -2.06
CA PRO A 167 -15.54 -6.25 -0.80
C PRO A 167 -15.00 -5.50 0.42
N MET A 168 -13.72 -5.10 0.38
CA MET A 168 -13.14 -4.24 1.42
C MET A 168 -13.77 -2.86 1.39
N LEU A 169 -14.06 -2.26 0.23
CA LEU A 169 -14.79 -0.98 0.17
C LEU A 169 -16.19 -1.08 0.80
N ALA A 170 -16.94 -2.16 0.52
CA ALA A 170 -18.21 -2.41 1.19
C ALA A 170 -18.05 -2.55 2.71
N SER A 171 -16.97 -3.19 3.15
CA SER A 171 -16.64 -3.35 4.57
C SER A 171 -16.28 -2.01 5.23
N ILE A 172 -15.54 -1.15 4.55
CA ILE A 172 -15.22 0.22 5.00
C ILE A 172 -16.52 1.01 5.25
N PHE A 173 -17.49 0.90 4.34
CA PHE A 173 -18.82 1.49 4.56
C PHE A 173 -19.56 0.86 5.73
N ALA A 174 -19.54 -0.47 5.87
CA ALA A 174 -20.16 -1.15 6.99
C ALA A 174 -19.58 -0.71 8.33
N VAL A 175 -18.25 -0.63 8.46
CA VAL A 175 -17.58 -0.15 9.68
C VAL A 175 -18.05 1.25 10.05
N ARG A 176 -18.11 2.18 9.09
CA ARG A 176 -18.57 3.54 9.39
C ARG A 176 -20.06 3.59 9.72
N TYR A 177 -20.91 3.14 8.80
CA TYR A 177 -22.35 3.39 8.87
C TYR A 177 -23.06 2.46 9.87
N LEU A 178 -22.69 1.18 9.94
CA LEU A 178 -23.29 0.25 10.91
C LEU A 178 -22.65 0.39 12.30
N GLY A 179 -21.39 0.82 12.37
CA GLY A 179 -20.76 1.19 13.65
C GLY A 179 -21.30 2.50 14.24
N GLY A 180 -21.86 3.38 13.40
CA GLY A 180 -22.41 4.67 13.82
C GLY A 180 -21.37 5.80 13.90
N SER A 181 -20.20 5.63 13.27
CA SER A 181 -19.17 6.67 13.25
C SER A 181 -19.57 7.85 12.35
N SER A 182 -19.27 9.06 12.81
CA SER A 182 -19.50 10.29 12.05
C SER A 182 -18.53 10.50 10.89
N SER A 183 -17.36 9.84 10.92
CA SER A 183 -16.30 9.99 9.91
C SER A 183 -15.57 8.68 9.61
N PHE A 184 -14.67 8.71 8.63
CA PHE A 184 -13.73 7.63 8.33
C PHE A 184 -12.38 7.79 9.04
N LEU A 185 -12.22 8.78 9.93
CA LEU A 185 -11.01 8.96 10.72
C LEU A 185 -10.79 7.73 11.60
N TYR A 186 -9.56 7.25 11.67
CA TYR A 186 -9.21 6.06 12.44
C TYR A 186 -9.65 6.13 13.90
N GLY A 187 -9.45 7.29 14.54
CA GLY A 187 -9.85 7.52 15.93
C GLY A 187 -11.36 7.42 16.16
N ASP A 188 -12.16 8.00 15.26
CA ASP A 188 -13.62 7.97 15.36
C ASP A 188 -14.15 6.54 15.16
N LEU A 189 -13.59 5.80 14.20
CA LEU A 189 -13.96 4.42 13.93
C LEU A 189 -13.67 3.49 15.12
N LEU A 190 -12.53 3.69 15.81
CA LEU A 190 -12.19 2.92 17.01
C LEU A 190 -13.15 3.15 18.19
N GLN A 191 -13.77 4.33 18.27
CA GLN A 191 -14.77 4.65 19.29
C GLN A 191 -16.15 4.05 18.99
N HIS A 192 -16.36 3.56 17.76
CA HIS A 192 -17.63 3.04 17.27
C HIS A 192 -17.46 1.59 16.76
N PRO A 193 -17.07 0.64 17.63
CA PRO A 193 -16.75 -0.72 17.21
C PRO A 193 -17.98 -1.42 16.63
N LEU A 194 -17.81 -2.00 15.44
CA LEU A 194 -18.83 -2.84 14.83
C LEU A 194 -18.91 -4.18 15.58
N SER A 195 -20.12 -4.67 15.84
CA SER A 195 -20.36 -5.90 16.61
C SER A 195 -21.29 -6.89 15.90
N GLY A 196 -21.44 -8.08 16.49
CA GLY A 196 -22.30 -9.14 15.97
C GLY A 196 -21.90 -9.67 14.60
N ALA A 197 -22.89 -10.18 13.84
CA ALA A 197 -22.66 -10.77 12.52
C ALA A 197 -22.08 -9.77 11.51
N ALA A 198 -22.43 -8.48 11.63
CA ALA A 198 -21.91 -7.44 10.75
C ALA A 198 -20.39 -7.30 10.85
N ALA A 199 -19.82 -7.43 12.05
CA ALA A 199 -18.37 -7.42 12.25
C ALA A 199 -17.68 -8.61 11.54
N GLY A 200 -18.29 -9.79 11.59
CA GLY A 200 -17.80 -10.97 10.87
C GLY A 200 -17.78 -10.80 9.35
N TRP A 201 -18.85 -10.25 8.77
CA TRP A 201 -18.94 -9.97 7.33
C TRP A 201 -17.99 -8.87 6.88
N ALA A 202 -17.90 -7.76 7.63
CA ALA A 202 -16.94 -6.71 7.35
C ALA A 202 -15.51 -7.24 7.43
N PHE A 203 -15.22 -8.08 8.42
CA PHE A 203 -13.89 -8.68 8.56
C PHE A 203 -13.58 -9.60 7.38
N LEU A 204 -14.55 -10.38 6.90
CA LEU A 204 -14.37 -11.24 5.73
C LEU A 204 -14.02 -10.41 4.47
N GLY A 205 -14.64 -9.25 4.27
CA GLY A 205 -14.29 -8.38 3.15
C GLY A 205 -12.87 -7.82 3.24
N PHE A 206 -12.42 -7.42 4.43
CA PHE A 206 -11.01 -7.10 4.67
C PHE A 206 -10.08 -8.31 4.46
N LEU A 207 -10.47 -9.50 4.93
CA LEU A 207 -9.71 -10.75 4.78
C LEU A 207 -9.50 -11.11 3.31
N ILE A 208 -10.50 -10.94 2.44
CA ILE A 208 -10.38 -11.21 1.00
C ILE A 208 -9.34 -10.27 0.37
N ALA A 209 -9.46 -8.95 0.59
CA ALA A 209 -8.49 -7.98 0.08
C ALA A 209 -7.07 -8.27 0.58
N PHE A 210 -6.96 -8.57 1.88
CA PHE A 210 -5.71 -8.96 2.53
C PHE A 210 -5.12 -10.23 1.93
N ALA A 211 -5.91 -11.28 1.74
CA ALA A 211 -5.44 -12.57 1.22
C ALA A 211 -4.91 -12.44 -0.21
N VAL A 212 -5.56 -11.64 -1.05
CA VAL A 212 -5.08 -11.33 -2.40
C VAL A 212 -3.77 -10.53 -2.35
N LYS A 213 -3.70 -9.51 -1.49
CA LYS A 213 -2.54 -8.58 -1.45
C LYS A 213 -1.32 -9.13 -0.70
N THR A 214 -1.52 -10.11 0.17
CA THR A 214 -0.47 -10.88 0.89
C THR A 214 -0.04 -12.15 0.13
N PRO A 215 -0.49 -12.29 -1.12
CA PRO A 215 -0.72 -13.58 -1.81
C PRO A 215 -0.78 -14.82 -0.91
N MET A 216 -1.82 -14.95 -0.08
CA MET A 216 -2.06 -16.17 0.70
C MET A 216 -2.52 -17.31 -0.22
N PHE A 217 -2.30 -18.57 0.17
CA PHE A 217 -3.00 -19.69 -0.48
C PHE A 217 -4.52 -19.54 -0.28
N PRO A 218 -5.37 -19.72 -1.32
CA PRO A 218 -5.08 -20.01 -2.74
C PRO A 218 -5.01 -18.76 -3.65
N MET A 219 -5.04 -17.55 -3.11
CA MET A 219 -5.15 -16.26 -3.83
C MET A 219 -3.83 -15.70 -4.38
N HIS A 220 -2.82 -16.54 -4.62
CA HIS A 220 -1.48 -16.12 -5.05
C HIS A 220 -1.22 -16.30 -6.56
N ALA A 221 -2.16 -16.87 -7.32
CA ALA A 221 -1.95 -17.25 -8.73
C ALA A 221 -1.64 -16.06 -9.67
N TRP A 222 -1.99 -14.84 -9.28
CA TRP A 222 -1.64 -13.63 -10.04
C TRP A 222 -0.15 -13.29 -9.96
N LEU A 223 0.53 -13.72 -8.89
CA LEU A 223 1.85 -13.23 -8.51
C LEU A 223 2.98 -13.71 -9.45
N PRO A 224 3.08 -15.00 -9.83
CA PRO A 224 4.14 -15.42 -10.74
C PRO A 224 4.05 -14.78 -12.14
N PRO A 225 2.89 -14.79 -12.83
CA PRO A 225 2.78 -14.13 -14.14
C PRO A 225 3.03 -12.61 -14.07
N PHE A 226 2.61 -11.96 -12.98
CA PHE A 226 2.90 -10.54 -12.76
C PHE A 226 4.41 -10.29 -12.74
N HIS A 227 5.16 -11.09 -11.96
CA HIS A 227 6.60 -10.90 -11.83
C HIS A 227 7.37 -11.30 -13.10
N GLN A 228 7.03 -12.42 -13.72
CA GLN A 228 7.70 -12.90 -14.93
C GLN A 228 7.54 -11.95 -16.13
N GLN A 229 6.42 -11.23 -16.21
CA GLN A 229 6.12 -10.37 -17.35
C GLN A 229 6.50 -8.90 -17.15
N ASN A 230 7.01 -8.52 -15.97
CA ASN A 230 7.52 -7.17 -15.73
C ASN A 230 8.81 -6.89 -16.51
N HIS A 231 9.23 -5.62 -16.52
CA HIS A 231 10.46 -5.22 -17.21
C HIS A 231 11.68 -5.94 -16.61
N PRO A 232 12.59 -6.53 -17.42
CA PRO A 232 13.70 -7.36 -16.94
C PRO A 232 14.67 -6.72 -15.95
N SER A 233 14.67 -5.38 -15.85
CA SER A 233 15.43 -4.65 -14.82
C SER A 233 15.04 -5.00 -13.37
N GLY A 234 13.87 -5.60 -13.15
CA GLY A 234 13.35 -5.93 -11.82
C GLY A 234 12.77 -4.77 -11.02
N LEU A 235 12.83 -3.52 -11.52
CA LEU A 235 12.29 -2.36 -10.78
C LEU A 235 10.77 -2.46 -10.55
N ALA A 236 10.00 -2.84 -11.58
CA ALA A 236 8.56 -3.06 -11.40
C ALA A 236 8.25 -4.19 -10.41
N ASP A 237 9.11 -5.21 -10.31
CA ASP A 237 8.96 -6.32 -9.36
C ASP A 237 9.22 -5.91 -7.93
N ALA A 238 10.27 -5.10 -7.71
CA ALA A 238 10.55 -4.50 -6.41
C ALA A 238 9.36 -3.64 -5.96
N MET A 239 8.84 -2.78 -6.85
CA MET A 239 7.69 -1.94 -6.55
C MET A 239 6.41 -2.75 -6.28
N GLY A 240 6.13 -3.78 -7.09
CA GLY A 240 5.00 -4.68 -6.87
C GLY A 240 5.12 -5.49 -5.57
N THR A 241 6.35 -5.80 -5.14
CA THR A 241 6.60 -6.44 -3.84
C THR A 241 6.36 -5.48 -2.68
N LEU A 242 6.78 -4.22 -2.79
CA LEU A 242 6.44 -3.18 -1.80
C LEU A 242 4.92 -2.98 -1.69
N TYR A 243 4.19 -3.25 -2.77
CA TYR A 243 2.73 -3.18 -2.80
C TYR A 243 2.02 -4.39 -2.18
N LYS A 244 2.76 -5.37 -1.61
CA LYS A 244 2.22 -6.43 -0.73
C LYS A 244 1.89 -5.90 0.67
N VAL A 245 1.15 -4.80 0.71
CA VAL A 245 0.78 -4.08 1.94
C VAL A 245 -0.31 -4.78 2.76
N GLY A 246 -0.74 -5.98 2.37
CA GLY A 246 -1.85 -6.67 3.00
C GLY A 246 -1.64 -6.86 4.51
N ILE A 247 -0.48 -7.34 4.95
CA ILE A 247 -0.18 -7.55 6.38
C ILE A 247 -0.27 -6.23 7.15
N PHE A 248 0.26 -5.14 6.60
CA PHE A 248 0.15 -3.82 7.20
C PHE A 248 -1.32 -3.39 7.32
N THR A 249 -2.12 -3.55 6.26
CA THR A 249 -3.56 -3.23 6.28
C THR A 249 -4.29 -4.03 7.34
N PHE A 250 -3.97 -5.32 7.45
CA PHE A 250 -4.59 -6.23 8.40
C PHE A 250 -4.26 -5.83 9.85
N PHE A 251 -2.98 -5.53 10.12
CA PHE A 251 -2.51 -5.08 11.42
C PHE A 251 -3.07 -3.71 11.83
N LYS A 252 -3.06 -2.72 10.93
CA LYS A 252 -3.47 -1.35 11.24
C LYS A 252 -4.99 -1.17 11.26
N TRP A 253 -5.70 -1.78 10.31
CA TRP A 253 -7.12 -1.53 10.10
C TRP A 253 -8.00 -2.71 10.50
N ALA A 254 -7.77 -3.91 9.94
CA ALA A 254 -8.72 -5.01 10.10
C ALA A 254 -8.84 -5.50 11.54
N ILE A 255 -7.73 -5.84 12.20
CA ILE A 255 -7.75 -6.36 13.58
C ILE A 255 -8.29 -5.32 14.57
N PRO A 256 -7.81 -4.05 14.58
CA PRO A 256 -8.26 -3.07 15.56
C PRO A 256 -9.72 -2.65 15.38
N LEU A 257 -10.19 -2.52 14.14
CA LEU A 257 -11.58 -2.13 13.87
C LEU A 257 -12.58 -3.28 14.01
N LEU A 258 -12.14 -4.52 13.83
CA LEU A 258 -13.02 -5.70 13.76
C LEU A 258 -12.49 -6.88 14.59
N PRO A 259 -12.19 -6.70 15.90
CA PRO A 259 -11.57 -7.74 16.73
C PRO A 259 -12.45 -8.99 16.89
N ALA A 260 -13.77 -8.82 17.00
CA ALA A 260 -14.71 -9.95 17.07
C ALA A 260 -14.74 -10.77 15.77
N GLY A 261 -14.65 -10.10 14.62
CA GLY A 261 -14.52 -10.76 13.32
C GLY A 261 -13.21 -11.54 13.22
N PHE A 262 -12.10 -10.95 13.67
CA PHE A 262 -10.83 -11.67 13.72
C PHE A 262 -10.90 -12.93 14.60
N GLN A 263 -11.47 -12.86 15.80
CA GLN A 263 -11.60 -14.02 16.68
C GLN A 263 -12.37 -15.18 16.03
N GLN A 264 -13.42 -14.88 15.25
CA GLN A 264 -14.19 -15.89 14.53
C GLN A 264 -13.36 -16.61 13.45
N TRP A 265 -12.52 -15.86 12.72
CA TRP A 265 -11.79 -16.36 11.56
C TRP A 265 -10.31 -16.65 11.82
N GLN A 266 -9.82 -16.44 13.05
CA GLN A 266 -8.41 -16.52 13.44
C GLN A 266 -7.78 -17.85 13.02
N GLY A 267 -8.44 -18.97 13.29
CA GLY A 267 -7.95 -20.30 12.93
C GLY A 267 -7.70 -20.45 11.44
N LEU A 268 -8.62 -19.97 10.60
CA LEU A 268 -8.46 -19.98 9.14
C LEU A 268 -7.31 -19.06 8.70
N VAL A 269 -7.22 -17.85 9.24
CA VAL A 269 -6.14 -16.90 8.90
C VAL A 269 -4.76 -17.50 9.20
N LEU A 270 -4.58 -18.08 10.39
CA LEU A 270 -3.32 -18.70 10.79
C LEU A 270 -3.01 -19.94 9.95
N PHE A 271 -4.01 -20.77 9.66
CA PHE A 271 -3.86 -21.93 8.80
C PHE A 271 -3.41 -21.54 7.38
N LEU A 272 -4.08 -20.57 6.75
CA LEU A 272 -3.73 -20.12 5.40
C LEU A 272 -2.36 -19.43 5.36
N ALA A 273 -1.97 -18.73 6.43
CA ALA A 273 -0.65 -18.12 6.54
C ALA A 273 0.45 -19.19 6.63
N ALA A 274 0.29 -20.18 7.50
CA ALA A 274 1.24 -21.28 7.66
C ALA A 274 1.34 -22.12 6.38
N LEU A 275 0.20 -22.51 5.80
CA LEU A 275 0.14 -23.27 4.56
C LEU A 275 0.75 -22.47 3.41
N GLY A 276 0.43 -21.18 3.29
CA GLY A 276 0.97 -20.31 2.25
C GLY A 276 2.49 -20.21 2.30
N ALA A 277 3.07 -20.07 3.50
CA ALA A 277 4.53 -20.03 3.69
C ALA A 277 5.22 -21.33 3.25
N ILE A 278 4.71 -22.47 3.71
CA ILE A 278 5.27 -23.80 3.34
C ILE A 278 5.10 -24.05 1.84
N TYR A 279 3.91 -23.79 1.31
CA TYR A 279 3.57 -24.04 -0.09
C TYR A 279 4.43 -23.19 -1.04
N ALA A 280 4.57 -21.89 -0.75
CA ALA A 280 5.41 -21.00 -1.55
C ALA A 280 6.89 -21.42 -1.52
N ALA A 281 7.42 -21.77 -0.34
CA ALA A 281 8.81 -22.23 -0.21
C ALA A 281 9.06 -23.54 -0.98
N TRP A 282 8.10 -24.47 -0.95
CA TRP A 282 8.22 -25.72 -1.68
C TRP A 282 8.15 -25.50 -3.20
N LEU A 283 7.21 -24.69 -3.68
CA LEU A 283 7.14 -24.36 -5.11
C LEU A 283 8.39 -23.61 -5.59
N ALA A 284 8.96 -22.74 -4.75
CA ALA A 284 10.19 -22.03 -5.08
C ALA A 284 11.38 -22.98 -5.31
N PHE A 285 11.45 -24.11 -4.60
CA PHE A 285 12.48 -25.14 -4.86
C PHE A 285 12.36 -25.77 -6.26
N ALA A 286 11.16 -25.80 -6.84
CA ALA A 286 10.92 -26.34 -8.17
C ALA A 286 11.03 -25.27 -9.28
N ALA A 287 11.15 -23.99 -8.93
CA ALA A 287 11.30 -22.90 -9.89
C ALA A 287 12.63 -23.04 -10.67
N ARG A 288 12.60 -22.73 -11.97
CA ARG A 288 13.76 -22.83 -12.86
C ARG A 288 14.22 -21.47 -13.39
N ASP A 289 13.58 -20.41 -12.90
CA ASP A 289 13.71 -19.01 -13.25
C ASP A 289 13.64 -18.17 -11.97
#